data_AF-A0A9D1SA07-F1
#
_entry.id   AF-A0A9D1SA07-F1
#
_cell.length_a   1.000
_cell.length_b   1.000
_cell.length_c   1.000
_cell.angle_alpha   90.00
_cell.angle_beta   90.00
_cell.angle_gamma   90.00
#
_symmetry.space_group_name_H-M   'P 1'
#
loop_
_entity.id
_entity.type
_entity.pdbx_description
1 polymer ?
#
loop_
_entity_poly.entity_id
_entity_poly.type
_entity_poly.pdbx_seq_one_letter_code
_entity_poly.pdbx_strand_id
1 'polypeptide(L)'
;MKGISIAFNIERNDIDGLIIRNENLDYNLIIYDNVPGGAGHIKRLNDDKTLTEALRAAYQKVNPNCCEENISCYNCLRNYYNQKYHKILLRKSAKEGIKYILNEKGE
;
A
#
# COMPACT_ATOMS: atom_id res chain seq x y z
N MET A 1 0.50 -1.15 2.26
CA MET A 1 -0.15 -2.03 3.25
C MET A 1 -1.51 -1.53 3.75
N LYS A 2 -1.74 -0.23 4.00
CA LYS A 2 -3.05 0.28 4.46
C LYS A 2 -4.24 -0.09 3.54
N GLY A 3 -4.04 -0.15 2.22
CA GLY A 3 -5.08 -0.61 1.30
C GLY A 3 -5.53 -2.06 1.53
N ILE A 4 -4.59 -2.96 1.82
CA ILE A 4 -4.87 -4.36 2.13
C ILE A 4 -5.65 -4.49 3.44
N SER A 5 -5.19 -3.78 4.47
CA SER A 5 -5.85 -3.72 5.78
C SER A 5 -7.31 -3.26 5.65
N ILE A 6 -7.57 -2.22 4.86
CA ILE A 6 -8.93 -1.71 4.59
C ILE A 6 -9.75 -2.72 3.77
N ALA A 7 -9.20 -3.26 2.68
CA ALA A 7 -9.93 -4.12 1.77
C ALA A 7 -10.38 -5.44 2.42
N PHE A 8 -9.53 -6.02 3.28
CA PHE A 8 -9.77 -7.34 3.85
C PHE A 8 -10.04 -7.34 5.35
N ASN A 9 -10.23 -6.16 5.94
CA ASN A 9 -10.46 -5.97 7.36
C ASN A 9 -9.40 -6.69 8.23
N ILE A 10 -8.12 -6.52 7.85
CA ILE A 10 -6.96 -7.05 8.55
C ILE A 10 -6.39 -5.94 9.41
N GLU A 11 -6.05 -6.23 10.66
CA GLU A 11 -5.34 -5.29 11.53
C GLU A 11 -4.07 -4.80 10.85
N ARG A 12 -3.80 -3.48 10.85
CA ARG A 12 -2.65 -2.92 10.13
C ARG A 12 -1.39 -3.70 10.53
N ASN A 13 -1.18 -3.88 11.83
CA ASN A 13 0.06 -4.43 12.35
C ASN A 13 0.24 -5.93 12.06
N ASP A 14 -0.80 -6.61 11.58
CA ASP A 14 -0.77 -8.04 11.26
C ASP A 14 -0.29 -8.31 9.84
N ILE A 15 -0.14 -7.26 9.02
CA ILE A 15 0.41 -7.35 7.67
C ILE A 15 1.50 -6.31 7.45
N ASP A 16 2.63 -6.72 6.90
CA ASP A 16 3.64 -5.79 6.45
C ASP A 16 4.27 -6.18 5.12
N GLY A 17 5.15 -5.32 4.62
CA GLY A 17 5.83 -5.58 3.36
C GLY A 17 7.18 -4.91 3.27
N LEU A 18 8.01 -5.45 2.38
CA LEU A 18 9.36 -5.00 2.11
C LEU A 18 9.51 -4.76 0.62
N ILE A 19 10.15 -3.65 0.26
CA ILE A 19 10.58 -3.42 -1.12
C ILE A 19 12.06 -3.78 -1.18
N ILE A 20 12.39 -4.76 -2.02
CA ILE A 20 13.77 -5.15 -2.31
C ILE A 20 14.09 -4.86 -3.76
N ARG A 21 15.34 -4.47 -4.02
CA ARG A 21 15.84 -4.36 -5.38
C ARG A 21 16.40 -5.72 -5.79
N ASN A 22 16.00 -6.22 -6.95
CA ASN A 22 16.49 -7.49 -7.48
C ASN A 22 17.76 -7.30 -8.33
N GLU A 23 18.35 -8.42 -8.77
CA GLU A 23 19.59 -8.41 -9.57
C GLU A 23 19.42 -7.73 -10.94
N ASN A 24 18.20 -7.72 -11.48
CA ASN A 24 17.85 -7.07 -12.74
C ASN A 24 17.60 -5.57 -12.61
N LEU A 25 17.91 -4.96 -11.45
CA LEU A 25 17.68 -3.55 -11.14
C LEU A 25 16.21 -3.15 -10.96
N ASP A 26 15.27 -4.10 -10.99
CA ASP A 26 13.85 -3.88 -10.71
C ASP A 26 13.55 -3.94 -9.21
N TYR A 27 12.32 -3.58 -8.84
CA TYR A 27 11.83 -3.60 -7.46
C TYR A 27 10.80 -4.70 -7.25
N ASN A 28 11.05 -5.59 -6.29
CA ASN A 28 10.08 -6.56 -5.82
C ASN A 28 9.41 -6.04 -4.54
N LEU A 29 8.07 -6.12 -4.50
CA LEU A 29 7.29 -5.92 -3.29
C LEU A 29 6.97 -7.28 -2.67
N ILE A 30 7.56 -7.56 -1.51
CA ILE A 30 7.26 -8.74 -0.70
C ILE A 30 6.23 -8.35 0.34
N ILE A 31 5.19 -9.16 0.52
CA ILE A 31 4.12 -8.95 1.50
C ILE A 31 4.03 -10.20 2.38
N TYR A 32 3.98 -10.02 3.70
CA TYR A 32 3.99 -11.12 4.68
C TYR A 32 3.09 -10.84 5.88
N ASP A 33 2.65 -11.91 6.56
CA ASP A 33 1.95 -11.81 7.83
C ASP A 33 2.94 -11.42 8.94
N ASN A 34 2.62 -10.36 9.68
CA ASN A 34 3.45 -9.83 10.76
C ASN A 34 2.91 -10.25 12.15
N VAL A 35 2.53 -11.52 12.27
CA VAL A 35 2.06 -12.13 13.51
C VAL A 35 2.82 -13.42 13.82
N PRO A 36 3.09 -13.74 15.10
CA PRO A 36 3.71 -15.00 15.48
C PRO A 36 2.89 -16.20 14.98
N GLY A 37 3.52 -17.12 14.25
CA GLY A 37 2.87 -18.31 13.69
C GLY A 37 2.14 -18.10 12.36
N GLY A 38 1.96 -16.86 11.90
CA GLY A 38 1.31 -16.51 10.62
C GLY A 38 -0.20 -16.74 10.63
N ALA A 39 -0.99 -15.68 10.44
CA ALA A 39 -2.45 -15.76 10.37
C ALA A 39 -2.97 -16.28 9.03
N GLY A 40 -2.11 -16.41 8.02
CA GLY A 40 -2.47 -16.86 6.68
C GLY A 40 -3.22 -15.80 5.86
N HIS A 41 -3.13 -14.51 6.21
CA HIS A 41 -3.83 -13.46 5.45
C HIS A 41 -3.28 -13.33 4.03
N ILE A 42 -1.98 -13.57 3.85
CA ILE A 42 -1.33 -13.54 2.53
C ILE A 42 -1.90 -14.58 1.57
N LYS A 43 -2.35 -15.74 2.06
CA LYS A 43 -2.95 -16.77 1.19
C LYS A 43 -4.17 -16.23 0.43
N ARG A 44 -4.89 -15.27 1.02
CA ARG A 44 -6.03 -14.61 0.38
C ARG A 44 -5.62 -13.58 -0.67
N LEU A 45 -4.40 -13.03 -0.59
CA LEU A 45 -3.87 -12.03 -1.54
C LEU A 45 -3.25 -12.64 -2.80
N ASN A 46 -3.23 -13.96 -2.90
CA ASN A 46 -2.60 -14.68 -4.02
C ASN A 46 -3.48 -14.73 -5.28
N ASP A 47 -4.62 -14.04 -5.29
CA ASP A 47 -5.53 -13.94 -6.44
C ASP A 47 -5.53 -12.51 -7.00
N ASP A 48 -5.55 -12.37 -8.32
CA ASP A 48 -5.47 -11.06 -8.99
C ASP A 48 -6.63 -10.12 -8.62
N LYS A 49 -7.83 -10.65 -8.36
CA LYS A 49 -8.96 -9.80 -7.94
C LYS A 49 -8.71 -9.22 -6.57
N THR A 50 -8.18 -10.01 -5.65
CA THR A 50 -7.89 -9.56 -4.28
C THR A 50 -6.77 -8.51 -4.25
N LEU A 51 -5.74 -8.65 -5.07
CA LEU A 51 -4.73 -7.62 -5.24
C LEU A 51 -5.33 -6.33 -5.82
N THR A 52 -6.20 -6.46 -6.82
CA THR A 52 -6.89 -5.31 -7.43
C THR A 52 -7.79 -4.59 -6.42
N GLU A 53 -8.51 -5.31 -5.56
CA GLU A 53 -9.31 -4.75 -4.48
C GLU A 53 -8.45 -3.97 -3.47
N ALA A 54 -7.31 -4.54 -3.05
CA ALA A 54 -6.36 -3.86 -2.18
C ALA A 54 -5.78 -2.57 -2.81
N LEU A 55 -5.46 -2.61 -4.10
CA LEU A 55 -4.98 -1.44 -4.84
C LEU A 55 -6.06 -0.37 -4.98
N ARG A 56 -7.31 -0.75 -5.24
CA ARG A 56 -8.45 0.18 -5.27
C ARG A 56 -8.68 0.85 -3.91
N ALA A 57 -8.63 0.08 -2.82
CA ALA A 57 -8.71 0.62 -1.47
C ALA A 57 -7.54 1.56 -1.15
N ALA A 58 -6.32 1.21 -1.58
CA ALA A 58 -5.14 2.08 -1.43
C ALA A 58 -5.33 3.39 -2.21
N TYR A 59 -5.82 3.31 -3.45
CA TYR A 59 -6.10 4.48 -4.30
C TYR A 59 -7.13 5.40 -3.65
N GLN A 60 -8.27 4.85 -3.20
CA GLN A 60 -9.30 5.60 -2.48
C GLN A 60 -8.75 6.27 -1.23
N LYS A 61 -7.77 5.66 -0.55
CA LYS A 61 -7.14 6.26 0.63
C LYS A 61 -6.29 7.49 0.32
N VAL A 62 -5.68 7.56 -0.86
CA VAL A 62 -4.79 8.66 -1.28
C VAL A 62 -5.43 9.65 -2.25
N ASN A 63 -6.63 9.36 -2.76
CA ASN A 63 -7.40 10.23 -3.64
C ASN A 63 -8.42 11.23 -2.99
N PRO A 64 -8.61 11.34 -1.65
CA PRO A 64 -9.52 12.35 -1.11
C PRO A 64 -8.84 13.72 -1.02
N ASN A 65 -9.63 14.80 -1.07
CA ASN A 65 -9.13 16.17 -0.92
C ASN A 65 -8.88 16.53 0.56
N CYS A 66 -7.91 15.87 1.19
CA CYS A 66 -7.57 16.05 2.61
C CYS A 66 -6.38 17.00 2.87
N CYS A 67 -5.60 17.31 1.85
CA CYS A 67 -4.44 18.19 1.89
C CYS A 67 -4.07 18.60 0.44
N GLU A 68 -3.03 19.42 0.25
CA GLU A 68 -2.47 19.68 -1.08
C GLU A 68 -1.82 18.42 -1.68
N GLU A 69 -1.65 18.38 -3.01
CA GLU A 69 -1.09 17.21 -3.70
C GLU A 69 0.39 16.95 -3.37
N ASN A 70 1.18 18.00 -3.16
CA ASN A 70 2.62 17.92 -2.89
C ASN A 70 2.93 17.79 -1.38
N ILE A 71 1.94 17.53 -0.55
CA ILE A 71 2.14 17.23 0.87
C ILE A 71 1.40 15.95 1.24
N SER A 72 1.59 15.50 2.47
CA SER A 72 0.88 14.37 3.06
C SER A 72 0.29 14.75 4.41
N CYS A 73 -0.71 13.98 4.86
CA CYS A 73 -1.35 14.14 6.16
C CYS A 73 -1.73 12.75 6.71
N TYR A 74 -2.24 12.69 7.94
CA TYR A 74 -2.67 11.43 8.57
C TYR A 74 -3.90 10.80 7.89
N ASN A 75 -4.66 11.60 7.13
CA ASN A 75 -5.80 11.09 6.37
C ASN A 75 -5.40 10.38 5.07
N CYS A 76 -4.19 10.58 4.54
CA CYS A 76 -3.73 9.91 3.32
C CYS A 76 -2.56 8.94 3.60
N LEU A 77 -1.36 9.45 3.84
CA LEU A 77 -0.12 8.67 3.88
C LEU A 77 0.54 8.61 5.26
N ARG A 78 0.37 9.62 6.11
CA ARG A 78 1.10 9.70 7.38
C ARG A 78 0.53 8.72 8.41
N ASN A 79 1.41 8.14 9.20
CA ASN A 79 1.12 7.38 10.40
C ASN A 79 2.26 7.55 11.40
N TYR A 80 2.11 6.98 12.60
CA TYR A 80 3.12 7.05 13.66
C TYR A 80 4.45 6.42 13.23
N TYR A 81 4.41 5.29 12.53
CA TYR A 81 5.60 4.53 12.13
C TYR A 81 6.45 5.23 11.05
N ASN A 82 5.87 6.10 10.23
CA ASN A 82 6.56 6.79 9.13
C ASN A 82 6.91 8.26 9.41
N GLN A 83 6.90 8.69 10.68
CA GLN A 83 7.22 10.07 11.10
C GLN A 83 8.51 10.63 10.49
N LYS A 84 9.58 9.84 10.48
CA LYS A 84 10.86 10.22 9.86
C LYS A 84 10.77 10.60 8.38
N TYR A 85 9.73 10.14 7.67
CA TYR A 85 9.52 10.38 6.25
C TYR A 85 8.45 11.43 5.93
N HIS A 86 7.78 12.02 6.94
CA HIS A 86 6.65 12.95 6.71
C HIS A 86 6.98 14.16 5.80
N LYS A 87 8.26 14.56 5.74
CA LYS A 87 8.75 15.66 4.90
C LYS A 87 8.90 15.30 3.42
N ILE A 88 9.06 14.01 3.10
CA ILE A 88 9.29 13.52 1.73
C ILE A 88 8.08 12.77 1.15
N LEU A 89 7.05 12.51 1.96
CA LEU A 89 5.83 11.84 1.54
C LEU A 89 4.94 12.81 0.75
N LEU A 90 4.82 12.57 -0.55
CA LEU A 90 3.95 13.30 -1.48
C LEU A 90 2.69 12.49 -1.79
N ARG A 91 1.50 13.05 -1.54
CA ARG A 91 0.23 12.39 -1.88
C ARG A 91 0.13 12.13 -3.38
N LYS A 92 0.56 13.08 -4.20
CA LYS A 92 0.55 12.97 -5.67
C LYS A 92 1.28 11.73 -6.17
N SER A 93 2.53 11.54 -5.76
CA SER A 93 3.36 10.41 -6.21
C SER A 93 2.74 9.06 -5.85
N ALA A 94 2.17 8.94 -4.64
CA ALA A 94 1.48 7.72 -4.23
C ALA A 94 0.21 7.47 -5.06
N LYS A 95 -0.60 8.51 -5.29
CA LYS A 95 -1.81 8.44 -6.11
C LYS A 95 -1.51 8.03 -7.56
N GLU A 96 -0.51 8.66 -8.18
CA GLU A 96 -0.09 8.37 -9.55
C GLU A 96 0.51 6.98 -9.69
N GLY A 97 1.38 6.56 -8.76
CA GLY A 97 1.97 5.21 -8.77
C GLY A 97 0.91 4.12 -8.64
N ILE A 98 -0.06 4.26 -7.74
CA ILE A 98 -1.15 3.27 -7.62
C ILE A 98 -2.04 3.28 -8.87
N LYS A 99 -2.34 4.46 -9.43
CA LYS A 99 -3.14 4.59 -10.66
C LYS A 99 -2.45 3.89 -11.84
N TYR A 100 -1.14 4.07 -11.98
CA TYR A 100 -0.35 3.42 -13.02
C TYR A 100 -0.49 1.89 -12.92
N ILE A 101 -0.26 1.32 -11.73
CA ILE A 101 -0.36 -0.14 -11.51
C ILE A 101 -1.78 -0.66 -11.78
N LEU A 102 -2.82 0.09 -11.38
CA LEU A 102 -4.21 -0.29 -11.64
C LEU A 102 -4.56 -0.29 -13.13
N ASN A 103 -3.97 0.60 -13.92
CA ASN A 103 -4.20 0.65 -15.37
C ASN A 103 -3.51 -0.52 -16.07
N GLU A 104 -2.27 -0.85 -15.69
CA GLU A 104 -1.53 -2.01 -16.23
C GLU A 104 -2.20 -3.36 -15.89
N LYS A 105 -2.92 -3.43 -14.77
CA LYS A 105 -3.70 -4.60 -14.34
C LYS A 105 -5.12 -4.65 -14.93
N GLY A 106 -5.56 -3.58 -15.61
CA GLY A 106 -6.89 -3.44 -16.19
C GLY A 106 -7.01 -3.88 -17.65
N GLU A 107 -5.90 -4.35 -18.24
CA GLU A 107 -5.82 -4.97 -19.57
C GLU A 107 -5.74 -6.50 -19.48
#